data_AF-A0A3M2C3I2-F1
#
_entry.id   AF-A0A3M2C3I2-F1
#
_cell.length_a   1.000
_cell.length_b   1.000
_cell.length_c   1.000
_cell.angle_alpha   90.00
_cell.angle_beta   90.00
_cell.angle_gamma   90.00
#
_symmetry.space_group_name_H-M   'P 1'
#
loop_
_entity.id
_entity.type
_entity.pdbx_description
1 polymer ?
#
loop_
_entity_poly.entity_id
_entity_poly.type
_entity_poly.pdbx_seq_one_letter_code
_entity_poly.pdbx_strand_id
1 'polypeptide(L)'
;AEAVPPPEPLPPLDDSDALVRRLASTLSSHPQLLAWLAHDHLVRDFVAAVDDVARGQNPRSLLSFLAPEGAFRTERAGSEVHVDPRSYQRYDLLVDVFTSLDTAGVAELYRRLSPLFEQAYRDLGYPEGGFDARLAEAIATLRAVPRVEDPVLVEDVGSYKYADPALEGLSPAQKQLLRMGPANVLKVQEKLRLIGRAVGLAVEEP
;
A
#
# COMPACT_ATOMS: atom_id res chain seq x y z
N ALA A 1 4.12 7.93 -39.84
CA ALA A 1 3.67 7.82 -38.44
C ALA A 1 2.62 6.73 -38.42
N GLU A 2 2.94 5.57 -37.85
CA GLU A 2 1.98 4.49 -37.68
C GLU A 2 0.99 4.92 -36.58
N ALA A 3 -0.29 4.96 -36.91
CA ALA A 3 -1.32 5.37 -35.96
C ALA A 3 -1.42 4.31 -34.86
N VAL A 4 -1.12 4.69 -33.61
CA VAL A 4 -1.34 3.82 -32.47
C VAL A 4 -2.85 3.53 -32.40
N PRO A 5 -3.28 2.26 -32.42
CA PRO A 5 -4.70 1.93 -32.36
C PRO A 5 -5.31 2.50 -31.08
N PRO A 6 -6.59 2.95 -31.11
CA PRO A 6 -7.25 3.47 -29.93
C PRO A 6 -7.24 2.42 -28.81
N PRO A 7 -7.07 2.83 -27.55
CA PRO A 7 -7.06 1.89 -26.44
C PRO A 7 -8.38 1.12 -26.39
N GLU A 8 -8.27 -0.18 -26.13
CA GLU A 8 -9.43 -1.07 -25.90
C GLU A 8 -10.33 -0.46 -24.81
N PRO A 9 -11.66 -0.43 -25.03
CA PRO A 9 -12.61 0.16 -24.08
C PRO A 9 -12.56 -0.56 -22.74
N LEU A 10 -12.84 0.17 -21.66
CA LEU A 10 -12.93 -0.43 -20.34
C LEU A 10 -14.21 -1.28 -20.24
N PRO A 11 -14.14 -2.53 -19.75
CA PRO A 11 -15.30 -3.31 -19.42
C PRO A 11 -16.04 -2.70 -18.21
N PRO A 12 -17.28 -3.15 -17.93
CA PRO A 12 -17.94 -2.87 -16.66
C PRO A 12 -17.06 -3.25 -15.46
N LEU A 13 -17.23 -2.54 -14.35
CA LEU A 13 -16.45 -2.76 -13.11
C LEU A 13 -16.45 -4.23 -12.65
N ASP A 14 -17.60 -4.91 -12.75
CA ASP A 14 -17.77 -6.33 -12.37
C ASP A 14 -16.95 -7.30 -13.24
N ASP A 15 -16.65 -6.91 -14.49
CA ASP A 15 -15.93 -7.74 -15.46
C ASP A 15 -14.48 -7.25 -15.68
N SER A 16 -14.01 -6.34 -14.83
CA SER A 16 -12.74 -5.62 -15.08
C SER A 16 -11.48 -6.38 -14.71
N ASP A 17 -11.56 -7.41 -13.87
CA ASP A 17 -10.40 -8.09 -13.30
C ASP A 17 -9.47 -8.68 -14.37
N ALA A 18 -10.02 -9.30 -15.42
CA ALA A 18 -9.21 -9.89 -16.50
C ALA A 18 -8.39 -8.83 -17.25
N LEU A 19 -8.97 -7.66 -17.50
CA LEU A 19 -8.26 -6.53 -18.10
C LEU A 19 -7.20 -5.99 -17.14
N VAL A 20 -7.60 -5.70 -15.90
CA VAL A 20 -6.74 -5.10 -14.88
C VAL A 20 -5.52 -5.98 -14.60
N ARG A 21 -5.74 -7.29 -14.43
CA ARG A 21 -4.68 -8.29 -14.24
C ARG A 21 -3.70 -8.32 -15.40
N ARG A 22 -4.20 -8.30 -16.64
CA ARG A 22 -3.35 -8.31 -17.85
C ARG A 22 -2.50 -7.04 -17.97
N LEU A 23 -3.04 -5.89 -17.60
CA LEU A 23 -2.30 -4.63 -17.66
C LEU A 23 -1.32 -4.50 -16.48
N ALA A 24 -1.78 -4.78 -15.27
CA ALA A 24 -0.98 -4.67 -14.05
C ALA A 24 0.18 -5.67 -14.02
N SER A 25 0.06 -6.85 -14.65
CA SER A 25 1.16 -7.81 -14.74
C SER A 25 2.38 -7.30 -15.48
N THR A 26 2.22 -6.29 -16.33
CA THR A 26 3.33 -5.69 -17.08
C THR A 26 4.13 -4.68 -16.26
N LEU A 27 3.64 -4.32 -15.07
CA LEU A 27 4.29 -3.31 -14.22
C LEU A 27 5.56 -3.84 -13.53
N SER A 28 5.74 -5.15 -13.42
CA SER A 28 6.97 -5.73 -12.86
C SER A 28 7.18 -7.15 -13.37
N SER A 29 8.44 -7.54 -13.54
CA SER A 29 8.83 -8.92 -13.82
C SER A 29 8.84 -9.80 -12.57
N HIS A 30 8.54 -9.26 -11.39
CA HIS A 30 8.55 -10.02 -10.14
C HIS A 30 7.43 -11.08 -10.15
N PRO A 31 7.73 -12.39 -10.04
CA PRO A 31 6.73 -13.46 -10.22
C PRO A 31 5.58 -13.39 -9.20
N GLN A 32 5.88 -12.93 -7.99
CA GLN A 32 4.87 -12.76 -6.94
C GLN A 32 3.75 -11.77 -7.30
N LEU A 33 4.02 -10.78 -8.16
CA LEU A 33 2.98 -9.84 -8.60
C LEU A 33 1.84 -10.58 -9.31
N LEU A 34 2.16 -11.53 -10.19
CA LEU A 34 1.16 -12.35 -10.90
C LEU A 34 0.31 -13.18 -9.94
N ALA A 35 0.93 -13.75 -8.90
CA ALA A 35 0.23 -14.53 -7.88
C ALA A 35 -0.77 -13.67 -7.09
N TRP A 36 -0.41 -12.42 -6.77
CA TRP A 36 -1.33 -11.51 -6.08
C TRP A 36 -2.42 -10.96 -6.98
N LEU A 37 -2.11 -10.65 -8.23
CA LEU A 37 -3.12 -10.26 -9.21
C LEU A 37 -4.10 -11.39 -9.53
N ALA A 38 -3.83 -12.63 -9.06
CA ALA A 38 -4.71 -13.77 -9.28
C ALA A 38 -6.07 -13.68 -8.54
N HIS A 39 -6.17 -12.77 -7.56
CA HIS A 39 -7.38 -12.53 -6.77
C HIS A 39 -8.43 -11.74 -7.56
N ASP A 40 -9.67 -11.87 -7.13
CA ASP A 40 -10.81 -11.18 -7.75
C ASP A 40 -11.05 -9.83 -7.07
N HIS A 41 -11.92 -9.01 -7.66
CA HIS A 41 -12.30 -7.69 -7.17
C HIS A 41 -11.14 -6.68 -7.08
N LEU A 42 -10.16 -6.78 -7.99
CA LEU A 42 -8.90 -6.02 -7.93
C LEU A 42 -9.13 -4.51 -7.80
N VAL A 43 -10.06 -3.97 -8.57
CA VAL A 43 -10.39 -2.53 -8.54
C VAL A 43 -11.05 -2.13 -7.23
N ARG A 44 -12.02 -2.93 -6.77
CA ARG A 44 -12.79 -2.62 -5.56
C ARG A 44 -11.93 -2.73 -4.31
N ASP A 45 -11.12 -3.77 -4.21
CA ASP A 45 -10.22 -3.97 -3.08
C ASP A 45 -9.13 -2.91 -3.05
N PHE A 46 -8.61 -2.50 -4.20
CA PHE A 46 -7.67 -1.37 -4.29
C PHE A 46 -8.30 -0.07 -3.79
N VAL A 47 -9.50 0.27 -4.27
CA VAL A 47 -10.20 1.50 -3.89
C VAL A 47 -10.58 1.50 -2.41
N ALA A 48 -11.11 0.39 -1.91
CA ALA A 48 -11.45 0.23 -0.50
C ALA A 48 -10.21 0.26 0.40
N ALA A 49 -9.09 -0.32 -0.03
CA ALA A 49 -7.84 -0.28 0.73
C ALA A 49 -7.24 1.14 0.79
N VAL A 50 -7.30 1.88 -0.32
CA VAL A 50 -6.90 3.29 -0.36
C VAL A 50 -7.77 4.12 0.57
N ASP A 51 -9.08 3.91 0.55
CA ASP A 51 -10.01 4.57 1.46
C ASP A 51 -9.73 4.21 2.93
N ASP A 52 -9.50 2.94 3.27
CA ASP A 52 -9.12 2.54 4.62
C ASP A 52 -7.86 3.28 5.09
N VAL A 53 -6.80 3.28 4.28
CA VAL A 53 -5.54 3.94 4.61
C VAL A 53 -5.72 5.43 4.81
N ALA A 54 -6.46 6.11 3.94
CA ALA A 54 -6.73 7.53 4.05
C ALA A 54 -7.64 7.88 5.25
N ARG A 55 -8.39 6.91 5.80
CA ARG A 55 -9.10 7.00 7.09
C ARG A 55 -8.23 6.60 8.29
N GLY A 56 -6.94 6.32 8.06
CA GLY A 56 -6.01 5.80 9.06
C GLY A 56 -6.24 4.34 9.46
N GLN A 57 -7.14 3.62 8.80
CA GLN A 57 -7.46 2.21 9.07
C GLN A 57 -6.51 1.25 8.34
N ASN A 58 -6.31 0.07 8.92
CA ASN A 58 -5.44 -0.95 8.34
C ASN A 58 -6.24 -1.82 7.35
N PRO A 59 -5.91 -1.83 6.05
CA PRO A 59 -6.65 -2.57 5.02
C PRO A 59 -6.36 -4.08 5.00
N ARG A 60 -5.74 -4.64 6.06
CA ARG A 60 -5.29 -6.05 6.13
C ARG A 60 -6.39 -7.06 5.81
N SER A 61 -7.65 -6.79 6.17
CA SER A 61 -8.77 -7.70 5.88
C SER A 61 -9.03 -7.83 4.38
N LEU A 62 -8.92 -6.72 3.64
CA LEU A 62 -9.04 -6.68 2.18
C LEU A 62 -7.81 -7.31 1.51
N LEU A 63 -6.63 -7.06 2.08
CA LEU A 63 -5.34 -7.46 1.50
C LEU A 63 -4.72 -8.66 2.21
N SER A 64 -5.54 -9.63 2.63
CA SER A 64 -5.07 -10.79 3.40
C SER A 64 -4.07 -11.66 2.65
N PHE A 65 -4.13 -11.66 1.32
CA PHE A 65 -3.17 -12.34 0.43
C PHE A 65 -1.77 -11.70 0.42
N LEU A 66 -1.62 -10.49 0.97
CA LEU A 66 -0.33 -9.82 1.20
C LEU A 66 0.22 -10.11 2.61
N ALA A 67 -0.44 -10.96 3.40
CA ALA A 67 0.01 -11.27 4.75
C ALA A 67 1.41 -11.88 4.70
N PRO A 68 2.37 -11.34 5.49
CA PRO A 68 3.71 -11.88 5.51
C PRO A 68 3.72 -13.26 6.20
N GLU A 69 4.61 -14.14 5.76
CA GLU A 69 4.81 -15.43 6.39
C GLU A 69 5.62 -15.32 7.68
N GLY A 70 5.42 -16.26 8.60
CA GLY A 70 6.16 -16.35 9.86
C GLY A 70 5.65 -15.45 10.98
N ALA A 71 6.04 -15.82 12.21
CA ALA A 71 5.63 -15.14 13.43
C ALA A 71 6.44 -13.86 13.68
N PHE A 72 5.78 -12.89 14.31
CA PHE A 72 6.47 -11.74 14.92
C PHE A 72 7.35 -12.21 16.08
N ARG A 73 8.53 -11.61 16.20
CA ARG A 73 9.59 -11.96 17.16
C ARG A 73 10.07 -10.72 17.91
N THR A 74 10.48 -10.96 19.13
CA THR A 74 11.08 -9.95 20.01
C THR A 74 12.36 -10.50 20.61
N GLU A 75 13.26 -9.60 20.97
CA GLU A 75 14.47 -9.89 21.72
C GLU A 75 14.38 -9.22 23.08
N ARG A 76 14.91 -9.87 24.12
CA ARG A 76 14.95 -9.31 25.48
C ARG A 76 16.36 -8.89 25.83
N ALA A 77 16.54 -7.62 26.17
CA ALA A 77 17.79 -7.06 26.66
C ALA A 77 17.57 -6.59 28.10
N GLY A 78 17.92 -7.44 29.07
CA GLY A 78 17.62 -7.18 30.48
C GLY A 78 16.10 -7.16 30.76
N SER A 79 15.59 -6.04 31.25
CA SER A 79 14.14 -5.83 31.48
C SER A 79 13.37 -5.36 30.25
N GLU A 80 14.08 -4.89 29.22
CA GLU A 80 13.46 -4.32 28.02
C GLU A 80 13.18 -5.40 26.99
N VAL A 81 12.08 -5.23 26.26
CA VAL A 81 11.71 -6.06 25.12
C VAL A 81 11.75 -5.19 23.87
N HIS A 82 12.49 -5.66 22.87
CA HIS A 82 12.72 -4.97 21.62
C HIS A 82 12.18 -5.80 20.46
N VAL A 83 11.79 -5.15 19.36
CA VAL A 83 11.45 -5.87 18.14
C VAL A 83 12.71 -6.56 17.59
N ASP A 84 12.63 -7.87 17.32
CA ASP A 84 13.68 -8.58 16.58
C ASP A 84 13.68 -8.08 15.13
N PRO A 85 14.80 -7.60 14.56
CA PRO A 85 14.85 -7.16 13.16
C PRO A 85 14.37 -8.20 12.13
N ARG A 86 14.41 -9.50 12.45
CA ARG A 86 13.81 -10.57 11.62
C ARG A 86 12.29 -10.44 11.49
N SER A 87 11.63 -9.73 12.41
CA SER A 87 10.20 -9.40 12.31
C SER A 87 9.89 -8.49 11.13
N TYR A 88 10.84 -7.62 10.76
CA TYR A 88 10.75 -6.70 9.63
C TYR A 88 10.93 -7.43 8.30
N GLN A 89 11.88 -8.37 8.25
CA GLN A 89 12.21 -9.14 7.04
C GLN A 89 11.03 -9.89 6.43
N ARG A 90 10.02 -10.23 7.25
CA ARG A 90 8.80 -10.88 6.78
C ARG A 90 8.04 -10.02 5.75
N TYR A 91 8.25 -8.70 5.76
CA TYR A 91 7.66 -7.75 4.81
C TYR A 91 8.54 -7.46 3.60
N ASP A 92 9.77 -7.99 3.53
CA ASP A 92 10.71 -7.68 2.45
C ASP A 92 10.13 -8.07 1.09
N LEU A 93 9.53 -9.26 0.96
CA LEU A 93 8.88 -9.68 -0.28
C LEU A 93 7.78 -8.70 -0.73
N LEU A 94 6.96 -8.20 0.21
CA LEU A 94 5.92 -7.22 -0.08
C LEU A 94 6.52 -5.92 -0.62
N VAL A 95 7.54 -5.42 0.09
CA VAL A 95 8.17 -4.14 -0.21
C VAL A 95 8.98 -4.21 -1.50
N ASP A 96 9.67 -5.32 -1.74
CA ASP A 96 10.46 -5.54 -2.95
C ASP A 96 9.56 -5.64 -4.19
N VAL A 97 8.41 -6.34 -4.10
CA VAL A 97 7.43 -6.33 -5.20
C VAL A 97 6.89 -4.92 -5.44
N PHE A 98 6.44 -4.22 -4.39
CA PHE A 98 5.89 -2.87 -4.52
C PHE A 98 6.88 -1.87 -5.12
N THR A 99 8.14 -1.93 -4.69
CA THR A 99 9.20 -1.03 -5.15
C THR A 99 9.67 -1.38 -6.57
N SER A 100 9.53 -2.63 -7.00
CA SER A 100 9.86 -3.09 -8.36
C SER A 100 8.91 -2.60 -9.46
N LEU A 101 7.73 -2.09 -9.10
CA LEU A 101 6.74 -1.63 -10.08
C LEU A 101 7.32 -0.51 -10.97
N ASP A 102 7.06 -0.52 -12.28
CA ASP A 102 7.40 0.59 -13.15
C ASP A 102 6.53 1.81 -12.81
N THR A 103 7.16 2.87 -12.31
CA THR A 103 6.45 4.08 -11.90
C THR A 103 5.71 4.75 -13.06
N ALA A 104 6.29 4.74 -14.27
CA ALA A 104 5.66 5.36 -15.44
C ALA A 104 4.45 4.53 -15.90
N GLY A 105 4.63 3.20 -16.01
CA GLY A 105 3.55 2.26 -16.28
C GLY A 105 2.41 2.32 -15.24
N VAL A 106 2.73 2.48 -13.95
CA VAL A 106 1.71 2.67 -12.90
C VAL A 106 0.89 3.93 -13.18
N ALA A 107 1.52 5.05 -13.52
CA ALA A 107 0.81 6.29 -13.81
C ALA A 107 -0.06 6.20 -15.09
N GLU A 108 0.40 5.49 -16.12
CA GLU A 108 -0.39 5.23 -17.32
C GLU A 108 -1.59 4.32 -17.03
N LEU A 109 -1.36 3.23 -16.29
CA LEU A 109 -2.43 2.32 -15.89
C LEU A 109 -3.45 3.05 -15.01
N TYR A 110 -2.99 3.87 -14.07
CA TYR A 110 -3.85 4.66 -13.21
C TYR A 110 -4.79 5.56 -14.01
N ARG A 111 -4.25 6.36 -14.94
CA ARG A 111 -5.06 7.23 -15.81
C ARG A 111 -6.06 6.44 -16.63
N ARG A 112 -5.66 5.28 -17.14
CA ARG A 112 -6.53 4.41 -17.92
C ARG A 112 -7.68 3.83 -17.08
N LEU A 113 -7.41 3.43 -15.84
CA LEU A 113 -8.40 2.80 -14.96
C LEU A 113 -9.19 3.80 -14.10
N SER A 114 -8.85 5.09 -14.13
CA SER A 114 -9.51 6.15 -13.36
C SER A 114 -11.05 6.09 -13.40
N PRO A 115 -11.73 5.86 -14.56
CA PRO A 115 -13.19 5.73 -14.57
C PRO A 115 -13.72 4.58 -13.69
N LEU A 116 -12.99 3.46 -13.62
CA LEU A 116 -13.36 2.31 -12.78
C LEU A 116 -13.09 2.60 -11.30
N PHE A 117 -12.00 3.31 -11.00
CA PHE A 117 -11.71 3.72 -9.62
C PHE A 117 -12.75 4.71 -9.08
N GLU A 118 -13.13 5.70 -9.89
CA GLU A 118 -14.18 6.66 -9.53
C GLU A 118 -15.53 5.97 -9.33
N GLN A 119 -15.89 5.02 -10.21
CA GLN A 119 -17.11 4.24 -10.03
C GLN A 119 -17.07 3.43 -8.72
N ALA A 120 -16.00 2.68 -8.47
CA ALA A 120 -15.87 1.89 -7.24
C ALA A 120 -15.85 2.77 -5.98
N TYR A 121 -15.27 3.98 -6.06
CA TYR A 121 -15.27 4.94 -4.97
C TYR A 121 -16.67 5.46 -4.66
N ARG A 122 -17.48 5.73 -5.69
CA ARG A 122 -18.90 6.09 -5.53
C ARG A 122 -19.70 4.95 -4.93
N ASP A 123 -19.42 3.71 -5.32
CA ASP A 123 -20.09 2.50 -4.81
C ASP A 123 -19.82 2.28 -3.30
N LEU A 124 -18.73 2.85 -2.73
CA LEU A 124 -18.49 2.88 -1.28
C LEU A 124 -19.42 3.84 -0.53
N GLY A 125 -20.23 4.65 -1.24
CA GLY A 125 -21.18 5.58 -0.64
C GLY A 125 -20.68 7.03 -0.54
N TYR A 126 -19.65 7.40 -1.30
CA TYR A 126 -19.15 8.78 -1.39
C TYR A 126 -19.78 9.51 -2.60
N PRO A 127 -20.83 10.34 -2.42
CA PRO A 127 -21.47 11.06 -3.52
C PRO A 127 -20.66 12.27 -4.00
N GLU A 128 -19.76 12.78 -3.17
CA GLU A 128 -18.96 13.99 -3.37
C GLU A 128 -17.46 13.65 -3.27
N GLY A 129 -16.62 14.51 -3.85
CA GLY A 129 -15.17 14.28 -3.95
C GLY A 129 -14.80 13.37 -5.12
N GLY A 130 -13.56 12.89 -5.11
CA GLY A 130 -13.02 12.01 -6.16
C GLY A 130 -11.92 11.11 -5.63
N PHE A 131 -11.70 10.00 -6.32
CA PHE A 131 -10.72 9.00 -5.91
C PHE A 131 -9.28 9.54 -5.93
N ASP A 132 -8.96 10.46 -6.84
CA ASP A 132 -7.65 11.12 -6.89
C ASP A 132 -7.28 11.81 -5.56
N ALA A 133 -8.21 12.58 -5.00
CA ALA A 133 -8.03 13.25 -3.71
C ALA A 133 -7.84 12.21 -2.59
N ARG A 134 -8.63 11.12 -2.64
CA ARG A 134 -8.55 10.06 -1.65
C ARG A 134 -7.22 9.30 -1.68
N LEU A 135 -6.71 9.03 -2.89
CA LEU A 135 -5.38 8.44 -3.07
C LEU A 135 -4.28 9.38 -2.58
N ALA A 136 -4.40 10.68 -2.81
CA ALA A 136 -3.45 11.67 -2.29
C ALA A 136 -3.42 11.66 -0.75
N GLU A 137 -4.58 11.63 -0.08
CA GLU A 137 -4.68 11.51 1.38
C GLU A 137 -4.08 10.20 1.92
N ALA A 138 -4.29 9.07 1.23
CA ALA A 138 -3.69 7.79 1.61
C ALA A 138 -2.16 7.84 1.54
N ILE A 139 -1.62 8.39 0.45
CA ILE A 139 -0.17 8.59 0.27
C ILE A 139 0.37 9.51 1.37
N ALA A 140 -0.29 10.63 1.65
CA ALA A 140 0.11 11.55 2.71
C ALA A 140 0.10 10.86 4.09
N THR A 141 -0.92 10.07 4.39
CA THR A 141 -1.05 9.32 5.66
C THR A 141 0.14 8.39 5.90
N LEU A 142 0.57 7.64 4.88
CA LEU A 142 1.70 6.72 4.98
C LEU A 142 3.06 7.45 4.96
N ARG A 143 3.17 8.56 4.22
CA ARG A 143 4.38 9.38 4.22
C ARG A 143 4.60 10.16 5.51
N ALA A 144 3.54 10.36 6.31
CA ALA A 144 3.64 10.96 7.64
C ALA A 144 4.16 10.01 8.73
N VAL A 145 4.41 8.73 8.42
CA VAL A 145 5.03 7.80 9.39
C VAL A 145 6.45 8.29 9.73
N PRO A 146 6.78 8.48 11.02
CA PRO A 146 8.09 8.96 11.42
C PRO A 146 9.17 7.93 11.11
N ARG A 147 10.39 8.42 10.87
CA ARG A 147 11.58 7.56 10.84
C ARG A 147 11.92 7.17 12.28
N VAL A 148 12.03 5.88 12.51
CA VAL A 148 12.42 5.29 13.80
C VAL A 148 13.70 4.51 13.58
N GLU A 149 14.66 4.63 14.49
CA GLU A 149 15.89 3.83 14.47
C GLU A 149 15.77 2.65 15.43
N ASP A 150 16.44 1.55 15.12
CA ASP A 150 16.50 0.40 16.00
C ASP A 150 17.42 0.65 17.20
N PRO A 151 17.16 0.02 18.35
CA PRO A 151 16.09 -0.96 18.59
C PRO A 151 14.75 -0.30 19.00
N VAL A 152 13.63 -0.84 18.51
CA VAL A 152 12.28 -0.38 18.85
C VAL A 152 11.73 -1.12 20.08
N LEU A 153 11.43 -0.37 21.15
CA LEU A 153 10.86 -0.91 22.39
C LEU A 153 9.38 -1.26 22.25
N VAL A 154 9.01 -2.43 22.80
CA VAL A 154 7.63 -2.90 22.87
C VAL A 154 7.28 -3.45 24.26
N GLU A 155 6.00 -3.38 24.59
CA GLU A 155 5.43 -3.95 25.81
C GLU A 155 4.56 -5.17 25.47
N ASP A 156 4.71 -6.26 26.22
CA ASP A 156 3.85 -7.43 26.11
C ASP A 156 2.65 -7.31 27.05
N VAL A 157 1.48 -7.04 26.47
CA VAL A 157 0.20 -6.93 27.17
C VAL A 157 -0.78 -8.02 26.71
N GLY A 158 -0.27 -9.20 26.34
CA GLY A 158 -1.01 -10.26 25.62
C GLY A 158 -1.00 -10.06 24.10
N SER A 159 -0.57 -8.87 23.67
CA SER A 159 -0.12 -8.51 22.33
C SER A 159 0.98 -7.46 22.47
N TYR A 160 1.75 -7.21 21.42
CA TYR A 160 2.81 -6.21 21.46
C TYR A 160 2.29 -4.81 21.10
N LYS A 161 2.59 -3.83 21.95
CA LYS A 161 2.40 -2.39 21.72
C LYS A 161 3.74 -1.68 21.73
N TYR A 162 3.85 -0.55 21.05
CA TYR A 162 5.06 0.28 21.13
C TYR A 162 5.14 0.92 22.52
N ALA A 163 6.33 0.92 23.12
CA ALA A 163 6.54 1.56 24.42
C ALA A 163 6.54 3.10 24.31
N ASP A 164 6.95 3.64 23.16
CA ASP A 164 6.87 5.07 22.87
C ASP A 164 5.40 5.48 22.59
N PRO A 165 4.79 6.36 23.42
CA PRO A 165 3.42 6.83 23.22
C PRO A 165 3.19 7.52 21.88
N ALA A 166 4.22 8.16 21.29
CA ALA A 166 4.11 8.78 19.98
C ALA A 166 3.94 7.74 18.87
N LEU A 167 4.65 6.61 18.96
CA LEU A 167 4.52 5.50 18.02
C LEU A 167 3.24 4.70 18.24
N GLU A 168 2.85 4.47 19.49
CA GLU A 168 1.61 3.76 19.81
C GLU A 168 0.36 4.57 19.43
N GLY A 169 0.46 5.90 19.49
CA GLY A 169 -0.58 6.86 19.09
C GLY A 169 -0.78 6.98 17.57
N LEU A 170 0.09 6.41 16.74
CA LEU A 170 -0.08 6.38 15.29
C LEU A 170 -1.35 5.61 14.88
N SER A 171 -1.91 5.99 13.73
CA SER A 171 -3.09 5.32 13.19
C SER A 171 -2.82 3.84 12.89
N PRO A 172 -3.84 2.96 12.87
CA PRO A 172 -3.67 1.56 12.47
C PRO A 172 -2.90 1.36 11.14
N ALA A 173 -3.13 2.21 10.14
CA ALA A 173 -2.40 2.20 8.87
C ALA A 173 -0.91 2.55 9.05
N GLN A 174 -0.63 3.61 9.81
CA GLN A 174 0.73 4.05 10.10
C GLN A 174 1.51 3.01 10.91
N LYS A 175 0.88 2.41 11.93
CA LYS A 175 1.48 1.31 12.69
C LYS A 175 1.75 0.08 11.82
N GLN A 176 0.93 -0.20 10.81
CA GLN A 176 1.17 -1.28 9.87
C GLN A 176 2.43 -1.04 9.02
N LEU A 177 2.62 0.18 8.52
CA LEU A 177 3.84 0.54 7.79
C LEU A 177 5.06 0.51 8.72
N LEU A 178 4.94 1.03 9.94
CA LEU A 178 6.01 1.00 10.94
C LEU A 178 6.47 -0.44 11.29
N ARG A 179 5.54 -1.41 11.32
CA ARG A 179 5.84 -2.84 11.52
C ARG A 179 6.70 -3.46 10.43
N MET A 180 6.86 -2.81 9.27
CA MET A 180 7.73 -3.27 8.20
C MET A 180 9.20 -2.98 8.49
N GLY A 181 9.51 -2.14 9.50
CA GLY A 181 10.86 -1.78 9.90
C GLY A 181 11.43 -0.58 9.14
N PRO A 182 12.51 0.04 9.67
CA PRO A 182 13.03 1.31 9.18
C PRO A 182 13.39 1.29 7.70
N ALA A 183 14.13 0.27 7.25
CA ALA A 183 14.56 0.16 5.85
C ALA A 183 13.36 0.09 4.88
N ASN A 184 12.33 -0.68 5.23
CA ASN A 184 11.15 -0.85 4.39
C ASN A 184 10.23 0.38 4.40
N VAL A 185 10.07 1.04 5.54
CA VAL A 185 9.36 2.33 5.64
C VAL A 185 9.95 3.33 4.63
N LEU A 186 11.28 3.47 4.61
CA LEU A 186 11.95 4.38 3.68
C LEU A 186 11.69 4.04 2.21
N LYS A 187 11.84 2.76 1.84
CA LYS A 187 11.57 2.29 0.47
C LYS A 187 10.13 2.57 0.04
N VAL A 188 9.16 2.28 0.92
CA VAL A 188 7.73 2.48 0.63
C VAL A 188 7.41 3.97 0.49
N GLN A 189 7.85 4.81 1.42
CA GLN A 189 7.59 6.25 1.38
C GLN A 189 8.18 6.92 0.13
N GLU A 190 9.40 6.53 -0.27
CA GLU A 190 10.01 7.04 -1.49
C GLU A 190 9.26 6.57 -2.73
N LYS A 191 8.88 5.28 -2.79
CA LYS A 191 8.10 4.75 -3.90
C LYS A 191 6.73 5.43 -4.04
N LEU A 192 6.03 5.68 -2.93
CA LEU A 192 4.77 6.40 -2.90
C LEU A 192 4.92 7.85 -3.38
N ARG A 193 6.02 8.53 -3.01
CA ARG A 193 6.33 9.88 -3.52
C ARG A 193 6.49 9.88 -5.04
N LEU A 194 7.24 8.91 -5.58
CA LEU A 194 7.45 8.76 -7.02
C LEU A 194 6.15 8.48 -7.77
N ILE A 195 5.32 7.56 -7.25
CA ILE A 195 4.01 7.24 -7.83
C ILE A 195 3.08 8.44 -7.79
N GLY A 196 2.93 9.10 -6.64
CA GLY A 196 2.05 10.26 -6.50
C GLY A 196 2.42 11.38 -7.46
N ARG A 197 3.73 11.67 -7.63
CA ARG A 197 4.21 12.62 -8.63
C ARG A 197 3.91 12.20 -10.06
N ALA A 198 4.12 10.93 -10.39
CA ALA A 198 3.91 10.42 -11.75
C ALA A 198 2.43 10.42 -12.16
N VAL A 199 1.53 10.17 -11.20
CA VAL A 199 0.07 10.26 -11.39
C VAL A 199 -0.41 11.71 -11.47
N GLY A 200 0.37 12.67 -10.97
CA GLY A 200 0.01 14.09 -10.96
C GLY A 200 -0.78 14.51 -9.72
N LEU A 201 -0.72 13.72 -8.65
CA LEU A 201 -1.32 14.09 -7.37
C LEU A 201 -0.46 15.16 -6.68
N ALA A 202 -1.10 16.18 -6.13
CA ALA A 202 -0.45 17.15 -5.26
C ALA A 202 -0.10 16.47 -3.92
N VAL A 203 1.03 15.76 -3.90
CA VAL A 203 1.55 15.19 -2.66
C VAL A 203 2.31 16.31 -1.95
N GLU A 204 1.80 16.83 -0.85
CA GLU A 204 2.52 17.81 -0.04
C GLU A 204 3.90 17.25 0.36
N GLU A 205 4.95 18.06 0.18
CA GLU A 205 6.27 17.73 0.71
C GLU A 205 6.27 17.96 2.23
N PRO A 206 6.88 17.06 3.02
CA PRO A 206 6.97 17.21 4.46
C PRO A 206 7.81 18.42 4.86
#